data_AF-A0A2M9R5A3-F1
#
_entry.id   AF-A0A2M9R5A3-F1
#
_cell.length_a   1.000
_cell.length_b   1.000
_cell.length_c   1.000
_cell.angle_alpha   90.00
_cell.angle_beta   90.00
_cell.angle_gamma   90.00
#
_symmetry.space_group_name_H-M   'P 1'
#
loop_
_entity.id
_entity.type
_entity.pdbx_description
1 polymer ?
#
loop_
_entity_poly.entity_id
_entity_poly.type
_entity_poly.pdbx_seq_one_letter_code
_entity_poly.pdbx_strand_id
1 'polypeptide(L)'
;MFFNMSNSEIKKLWERLVNLENNHSKLSNFSTQLNSSITNLKQSVDLVSKTTPEYEKEAQQASRKTSEYRNKANDTLDEAKSILDQIKVSQNEITELKTAIMSLNDESKNEFTEFREQKEEVDNLLNELQEKIELIQSSIKLYEETVNNHPDLEDEISELETNISTIKDNESKSAQLVKSITNRKVELETLYNEILGYGTKDEETDEEIFVEGLKQELEESLDNLTERTQKFANDFQKLETTTNDNVNNLLQVNSDKIFNQIQEWEEKFNALNKKIESLLPNALTAGLSHAFSSKKKDEDISYEKHKKQFSYGIIGMVVVSLIPFIISLVTLLANTDIDTVINRMPKLVVAILPLYVPVLWLSISSSKKMNLSKRLIEEYTHKEVLSKTFEGLSRQIQDLGDDEISNDLKNKLLQDFLQMYSENPGKLISDYNSSDHPIMELLENSNKLEKTISKLEKVPGMQKVATLLEKKSEKKLEQATELVEKSIDRVLLSSNKDNLEEDDEETV
;
A
#
# COMPACT_ATOMS: atom_id res chain seq x y z
N MET A 1 -61.04 -14.28 -105.03
CA MET A 1 -60.02 -14.47 -106.07
C MET A 1 -58.96 -15.42 -105.52
N PHE A 2 -59.31 -16.70 -105.46
CA PHE A 2 -58.40 -17.79 -105.09
C PHE A 2 -58.32 -18.67 -106.33
N PHE A 3 -57.18 -18.68 -107.03
CA PHE A 3 -56.68 -19.86 -107.72
C PHE A 3 -55.25 -19.63 -108.23
N ASN A 4 -54.44 -20.68 -108.12
CA ASN A 4 -53.03 -20.84 -108.53
C ASN A 4 -51.96 -20.16 -107.68
N MET A 5 -51.70 -20.75 -106.51
CA MET A 5 -50.36 -20.72 -105.91
C MET A 5 -49.79 -22.15 -106.05
N SER A 6 -48.59 -22.28 -106.60
CA SER A 6 -47.96 -23.58 -106.87
C SER A 6 -47.66 -24.32 -105.55
N ASN A 7 -47.72 -25.66 -105.55
CA ASN A 7 -47.39 -26.48 -104.37
C ASN A 7 -45.98 -26.18 -103.80
N SER A 8 -45.06 -25.65 -104.62
CA SER A 8 -43.73 -25.21 -104.17
C SER A 8 -43.76 -23.86 -103.42
N GLU A 9 -44.70 -22.98 -103.74
CA GLU A 9 -44.87 -21.68 -103.10
C GLU A 9 -45.54 -21.84 -101.72
N ILE A 10 -46.50 -22.77 -101.60
CA ILE A 10 -47.09 -23.14 -100.30
C ILE A 10 -46.03 -23.74 -99.38
N LYS A 11 -45.16 -24.63 -99.89
CA LYS A 11 -44.07 -25.22 -99.10
C LYS A 11 -43.05 -24.17 -98.64
N LYS A 12 -42.66 -23.23 -99.52
CA LYS A 12 -41.79 -22.10 -99.16
C LYS A 12 -42.43 -21.16 -98.14
N LEU A 13 -43.74 -20.94 -98.23
CA LEU A 13 -44.49 -20.16 -97.25
C LEU A 13 -44.53 -20.86 -95.89
N TRP A 14 -44.76 -22.18 -95.86
CA TRP A 14 -44.75 -22.98 -94.65
C TRP A 14 -43.36 -23.02 -93.99
N GLU A 15 -42.31 -23.20 -94.79
CA GLU A 15 -40.93 -23.18 -94.33
C GLU A 15 -40.54 -21.80 -93.78
N ARG A 16 -41.02 -20.71 -94.41
CA ARG A 16 -40.85 -19.34 -93.91
C ARG A 16 -41.64 -19.09 -92.63
N LEU A 17 -42.84 -19.66 -92.50
CA LEU A 17 -43.68 -19.58 -91.30
C LEU A 17 -43.01 -20.30 -90.12
N VAL A 18 -42.51 -21.52 -90.33
CA VAL A 18 -41.79 -22.28 -89.30
C VAL A 18 -40.50 -21.59 -88.89
N ASN A 19 -39.77 -20.99 -89.83
CA ASN A 19 -38.58 -20.23 -89.51
C ASN A 19 -38.91 -18.95 -88.73
N LEU A 20 -40.04 -18.30 -89.04
CA LEU A 20 -40.58 -17.18 -88.29
C LEU A 20 -40.99 -17.58 -86.86
N GLU A 21 -41.64 -18.72 -86.70
CA GLU A 21 -42.07 -19.26 -85.40
C GLU A 21 -40.86 -19.66 -84.54
N ASN A 22 -39.84 -20.27 -85.14
CA ASN A 22 -38.57 -20.57 -84.48
C ASN A 22 -37.79 -19.30 -84.08
N ASN A 23 -37.83 -18.24 -84.90
CA ASN A 23 -37.24 -16.96 -84.52
C ASN A 23 -38.04 -16.27 -83.41
N HIS A 24 -39.37 -16.38 -83.44
CA HIS A 24 -40.24 -15.87 -82.38
C HIS A 24 -40.01 -16.61 -81.05
N SER A 25 -39.85 -17.93 -81.06
CA SER A 25 -39.55 -18.71 -79.86
C SER A 25 -38.16 -18.38 -79.29
N LYS A 26 -37.14 -18.21 -80.14
CA LYS A 26 -35.82 -17.71 -79.74
C LYS A 26 -35.88 -16.31 -79.14
N LEU A 27 -36.64 -15.41 -79.76
CA LEU A 27 -36.85 -14.04 -79.26
C LEU A 27 -37.58 -14.04 -77.91
N SER A 28 -38.60 -14.90 -77.76
CA SER A 28 -39.32 -15.09 -76.50
C SER A 28 -38.41 -15.62 -75.40
N ASN A 29 -37.56 -16.61 -75.69
CA ASN A 29 -36.59 -17.15 -74.73
C ASN A 29 -35.52 -16.12 -74.35
N PHE A 30 -35.06 -15.32 -75.31
CA PHE A 30 -34.17 -14.21 -75.02
C PHE A 30 -34.85 -13.16 -74.14
N SER A 31 -36.11 -12.81 -74.42
CA SER A 31 -36.89 -11.88 -73.61
C SER A 31 -37.12 -12.38 -72.18
N THR A 32 -37.37 -13.68 -71.99
CA THR A 32 -37.54 -14.24 -70.64
C THR A 32 -36.22 -14.28 -69.87
N GLN A 33 -35.11 -14.58 -70.54
CA GLN A 33 -33.77 -14.52 -69.93
C GLN A 33 -33.33 -13.08 -69.59
N LEU A 34 -33.72 -12.11 -70.41
CA LEU A 34 -33.44 -10.70 -70.16
C LEU A 34 -34.29 -10.19 -68.98
N ASN A 35 -35.56 -10.59 -68.91
CA ASN A 35 -36.41 -10.30 -67.76
C ASN A 35 -35.89 -10.92 -66.47
N SER A 36 -35.42 -12.17 -66.49
CA SER A 36 -34.84 -12.81 -65.30
C SER A 36 -33.56 -12.11 -64.84
N SER A 37 -32.72 -11.67 -65.78
CA SER A 37 -31.51 -10.89 -65.52
C SER A 37 -31.84 -9.52 -64.92
N ILE A 38 -32.88 -8.85 -65.44
CA ILE A 38 -33.37 -7.57 -64.90
C ILE A 38 -33.90 -7.75 -63.48
N THR A 39 -34.67 -8.80 -63.19
CA THR A 39 -35.14 -9.07 -61.83
C THR A 39 -34.00 -9.35 -60.85
N ASN A 40 -32.99 -10.11 -61.27
CA ASN A 40 -31.81 -10.38 -60.43
C ASN A 40 -31.00 -9.11 -60.17
N LEU A 41 -30.82 -8.25 -61.18
CA LEU A 41 -30.19 -6.93 -61.03
C LEU A 41 -31.00 -6.03 -60.10
N LYS A 42 -32.33 -6.04 -60.20
CA LYS A 42 -33.19 -5.25 -59.32
C LYS A 42 -33.08 -5.71 -57.86
N GLN A 43 -32.97 -7.02 -57.64
CA GLN A 43 -32.78 -7.59 -56.31
C GLN A 43 -31.39 -7.27 -55.73
N SER A 44 -30.32 -7.33 -56.54
CA SER A 44 -28.98 -6.97 -56.08
C SER A 44 -28.86 -5.47 -55.79
N VAL A 45 -29.48 -4.61 -56.60
CA VAL A 45 -29.55 -3.16 -56.34
C VAL A 45 -30.34 -2.86 -55.08
N ASP A 46 -31.46 -3.55 -54.82
CA ASP A 46 -32.23 -3.39 -53.58
C ASP A 46 -31.41 -3.80 -52.35
N LEU A 47 -30.69 -4.92 -52.41
CA LEU A 47 -29.79 -5.37 -51.35
C LEU A 47 -28.66 -4.36 -51.07
N VAL A 48 -28.00 -3.85 -52.11
CA VAL A 48 -26.95 -2.84 -51.97
C VAL A 48 -27.52 -1.53 -51.41
N SER A 49 -28.72 -1.12 -51.85
CA SER A 49 -29.38 0.08 -51.34
C SER A 49 -29.77 -0.02 -49.86
N LYS A 50 -29.95 -1.24 -49.33
CA LYS A 50 -30.24 -1.49 -47.92
C LYS A 50 -28.98 -1.57 -47.06
N THR A 51 -27.88 -2.11 -47.58
CA THR A 51 -26.62 -2.23 -46.83
C THR A 51 -25.85 -0.92 -46.73
N THR A 52 -25.89 -0.07 -47.76
CA THR A 52 -25.12 1.19 -47.80
C THR A 52 -25.53 2.18 -46.68
N PRO A 53 -26.83 2.42 -46.39
CA PRO A 53 -27.26 3.30 -45.30
C PRO A 53 -26.99 2.73 -43.89
N GLU A 54 -26.92 1.41 -43.76
CA GLU A 54 -26.66 0.74 -42.48
C GLU A 54 -25.18 0.88 -42.08
N TYR A 55 -24.27 0.66 -43.04
CA TYR A 55 -22.84 0.94 -42.84
C TYR A 55 -22.55 2.42 -42.60
N GLU A 56 -23.29 3.33 -43.25
CA GLU A 56 -23.15 4.77 -42.98
C GLU A 56 -23.58 5.12 -41.54
N LYS A 57 -24.70 4.54 -41.06
CA LYS A 57 -25.13 4.71 -39.67
C LYS A 57 -24.14 4.12 -38.67
N GLU A 58 -23.59 2.94 -38.96
CA GLU A 58 -22.59 2.31 -38.11
C GLU A 58 -21.30 3.15 -38.06
N ALA A 59 -20.84 3.68 -39.19
CA ALA A 59 -19.70 4.59 -39.26
C ALA A 59 -19.95 5.90 -38.50
N GLN A 60 -21.14 6.48 -38.59
CA GLN A 60 -21.52 7.66 -37.81
C GLN A 60 -21.57 7.36 -36.30
N GLN A 61 -22.10 6.21 -35.90
CA GLN A 61 -22.11 5.78 -34.49
C GLN A 61 -20.69 5.53 -33.96
N ALA A 62 -19.84 4.86 -34.75
CA ALA A 62 -18.44 4.65 -34.40
C ALA A 62 -17.71 5.99 -34.25
N SER A 63 -17.91 6.93 -35.17
CA SER A 63 -17.33 8.29 -35.10
C SER A 63 -17.78 9.06 -33.84
N ARG A 64 -19.07 8.96 -33.48
CA ARG A 64 -19.60 9.55 -32.23
C ARG A 64 -18.96 8.91 -31.00
N LYS A 65 -18.90 7.58 -30.93
CA LYS A 65 -18.23 6.86 -29.83
C LYS A 65 -16.75 7.23 -29.73
N THR A 66 -16.02 7.30 -30.83
CA THR A 66 -14.62 7.74 -30.84
C THR A 66 -14.47 9.17 -30.32
N SER A 67 -15.39 10.07 -30.67
CA SER A 67 -15.39 11.44 -30.16
C SER A 67 -15.71 11.49 -28.66
N GLU A 68 -16.67 10.69 -28.19
CA GLU A 68 -16.97 10.54 -26.75
C GLU A 68 -15.78 10.00 -25.97
N TYR A 69 -15.11 8.95 -26.47
CA TYR A 69 -13.90 8.41 -25.84
C TYR A 69 -12.75 9.42 -25.84
N ARG A 70 -12.59 10.21 -26.91
CA ARG A 70 -11.61 11.28 -26.97
C ARG A 70 -11.89 12.38 -25.95
N ASN A 71 -13.15 12.79 -25.80
CA ASN A 71 -13.55 13.79 -24.82
C ASN A 71 -13.32 13.27 -23.40
N LYS A 72 -13.76 12.06 -23.08
CA LYS A 72 -13.49 11.43 -21.78
C LYS A 72 -12.00 11.32 -21.49
N ALA A 73 -11.18 10.97 -22.48
CA ALA A 73 -9.73 10.91 -22.32
C ALA A 73 -9.13 12.30 -22.04
N ASN A 74 -9.62 13.35 -22.69
CA ASN A 74 -9.22 14.73 -22.39
C ASN A 74 -9.66 15.15 -20.99
N ASP A 75 -10.90 14.86 -20.60
CA ASP A 75 -11.42 15.16 -19.25
C ASP A 75 -10.55 14.48 -18.18
N THR A 76 -10.23 13.19 -18.36
CA THR A 76 -9.34 12.47 -17.44
C THR A 76 -7.91 13.03 -17.42
N LEU A 77 -7.43 13.58 -18.54
CA LEU A 77 -6.11 14.18 -18.65
C LEU A 77 -6.07 15.55 -17.95
N ASP A 78 -7.15 16.32 -18.01
CA ASP A 78 -7.28 17.58 -17.30
C ASP A 78 -7.47 17.36 -15.79
N GLU A 79 -8.22 16.34 -15.38
CA GLU A 79 -8.27 15.88 -13.98
C GLU A 79 -6.89 15.47 -13.48
N ALA A 80 -6.16 14.66 -14.25
CA ALA A 80 -4.80 14.24 -13.89
C ALA A 80 -3.83 15.42 -13.76
N LYS A 81 -3.94 16.43 -14.63
CA LYS A 81 -3.16 17.68 -14.51
C LYS A 81 -3.53 18.46 -13.26
N SER A 82 -4.82 18.58 -12.95
CA SER A 82 -5.27 19.26 -11.73
C SER A 82 -4.71 18.58 -10.47
N ILE A 83 -4.71 17.25 -10.44
CA ILE A 83 -4.12 16.48 -9.34
C ILE A 83 -2.60 16.71 -9.28
N LEU A 84 -1.91 16.70 -10.42
CA LEU A 84 -0.47 16.97 -10.48
C LEU A 84 -0.13 18.36 -9.93
N ASP A 85 -0.92 19.38 -10.27
CA ASP A 85 -0.69 20.75 -9.78
C ASP A 85 -0.99 20.86 -8.28
N GLN A 86 -2.02 20.18 -7.75
CA GLN A 86 -2.25 20.07 -6.31
C GLN A 86 -1.07 19.40 -5.59
N ILE A 87 -0.55 18.30 -6.14
CA ILE A 87 0.63 17.61 -5.59
C ILE A 87 1.85 18.54 -5.54
N LYS A 88 2.08 19.36 -6.58
CA LYS A 88 3.17 20.34 -6.57
C LYS A 88 2.99 21.42 -5.51
N VAL A 89 1.77 21.92 -5.30
CA VAL A 89 1.48 22.89 -4.25
C VAL A 89 1.76 22.28 -2.88
N SER A 90 1.24 21.09 -2.58
CA SER A 90 1.53 20.40 -1.32
C SER A 90 3.01 20.08 -1.15
N GLN A 91 3.74 19.77 -2.23
CA GLN A 91 5.19 19.57 -2.17
C GLN A 91 5.92 20.85 -1.74
N ASN A 92 5.52 22.01 -2.27
CA ASN A 92 6.11 23.29 -1.86
C ASN A 92 5.82 23.60 -0.39
N GLU A 93 4.57 23.40 0.06
CA GLU A 93 4.19 23.58 1.48
C GLU A 93 5.01 22.66 2.40
N ILE A 94 5.22 21.40 2.01
CA ILE A 94 6.07 20.46 2.75
C ILE A 94 7.52 20.95 2.81
N THR A 95 8.05 21.50 1.70
CA THR A 95 9.42 22.04 1.70
C THR A 95 9.55 23.27 2.59
N GLU A 96 8.56 24.17 2.61
CA GLU A 96 8.53 25.33 3.48
C GLU A 96 8.45 24.92 4.95
N LEU A 97 7.56 23.99 5.30
CA LEU A 97 7.46 23.43 6.64
C LEU A 97 8.78 22.76 7.08
N LYS A 98 9.42 22.00 6.19
CA LYS A 98 10.73 21.40 6.48
C LYS A 98 11.78 22.48 6.79
N THR A 99 11.83 23.56 6.01
CA THR A 99 12.78 24.64 6.28
C THR A 99 12.52 25.35 7.61
N ALA A 100 11.24 25.56 7.97
CA ALA A 100 10.87 26.15 9.26
C ALA A 100 11.21 25.24 10.45
N ILE A 101 11.02 23.92 10.30
CA ILE A 101 11.42 22.95 11.34
C ILE A 101 12.95 22.93 11.49
N MET A 102 13.70 23.01 10.39
CA MET A 102 15.16 23.07 10.45
C MET A 102 15.64 24.33 11.17
N SER A 103 15.07 25.51 10.88
CA SER A 103 15.44 26.74 11.58
C SER A 103 15.10 26.71 13.07
N LEU A 104 13.92 26.20 13.45
CA LEU A 104 13.54 26.04 14.85
C LEU A 104 14.46 25.07 15.60
N ASN A 105 14.91 23.99 14.94
CA ASN A 105 15.83 23.05 15.55
C ASN A 105 17.23 23.63 15.75
N ASP A 106 17.69 24.47 14.81
CA ASP A 106 18.96 25.18 14.96
C ASP A 106 18.88 26.26 16.05
N GLU A 107 17.76 26.97 16.17
CA GLU A 107 17.50 27.94 17.24
C GLU A 107 17.47 27.26 18.61
N SER A 108 16.73 26.15 18.75
CA SER A 108 16.68 25.38 20.00
C SER A 108 18.04 24.80 20.41
N LYS A 109 18.89 24.41 19.45
CA LYS A 109 20.27 24.00 19.74
C LYS A 109 21.10 25.16 20.30
N ASN A 110 20.96 26.36 19.72
CA ASN A 110 21.68 27.54 20.18
C ASN A 110 21.23 27.93 21.60
N GLU A 111 19.92 27.93 21.86
CA GLU A 111 19.39 28.16 23.21
C GLU A 111 19.91 27.11 24.22
N PHE A 112 20.00 25.85 23.81
CA PHE A 112 20.55 24.79 24.67
C PHE A 112 22.05 24.97 24.95
N THR A 113 22.82 25.46 23.98
CA THR A 113 24.24 25.80 24.21
C THR A 113 24.39 26.98 25.15
N GLU A 114 23.60 28.04 25.00
CA GLU A 114 23.62 29.20 25.90
C GLU A 114 23.19 28.80 27.32
N PHE A 115 22.15 27.99 27.47
CA PHE A 115 21.72 27.46 28.77
C PHE A 115 22.83 26.64 29.44
N ARG A 116 23.57 25.84 28.68
CA ARG A 116 24.68 25.05 29.20
C ARG A 116 25.83 25.94 29.70
N GLU A 117 26.17 26.98 28.96
CA GLU A 117 27.19 27.96 29.37
C GLU A 117 26.77 28.69 30.65
N GLN A 118 25.52 29.16 30.73
CA GLN A 118 24.98 29.79 31.94
C GLN A 118 25.01 28.84 33.15
N LYS A 119 24.68 27.57 32.95
CA LYS A 119 24.77 26.57 34.02
C LYS A 119 26.20 26.40 34.53
N GLU A 120 27.17 26.34 33.63
CA GLU A 120 28.59 26.23 34.01
C GLU A 120 29.06 27.46 34.80
N GLU A 121 28.59 28.65 34.42
CA GLU A 121 28.85 29.89 35.18
C GLU A 121 28.23 29.85 36.58
N VAL A 122 26.99 29.37 36.72
CA VAL A 122 26.32 29.18 38.02
C VAL A 122 27.07 28.17 38.89
N ASP A 123 27.49 27.04 38.32
CA ASP A 123 28.26 26.01 39.05
C ASP A 123 29.59 26.60 39.56
N ASN A 124 30.28 27.44 38.77
CA ASN A 124 31.48 28.14 39.20
C ASN A 124 31.22 29.13 40.35
N LEU A 125 30.17 29.94 40.26
CA LEU A 125 29.77 30.86 41.33
C LEU A 125 29.42 30.14 42.63
N LEU A 126 28.80 28.96 42.53
CA LEU A 126 28.43 28.14 43.69
C LEU A 126 29.69 27.63 44.41
N ASN A 127 30.70 27.19 43.66
CA ASN A 127 31.99 26.78 44.21
C ASN A 127 32.71 27.96 44.91
N GLU A 128 32.76 29.15 44.29
CA GLU A 128 33.35 30.34 44.93
C GLU A 128 32.62 30.73 46.22
N LEU A 129 31.28 30.59 46.25
CA LEU A 129 30.49 30.88 47.43
C LEU A 129 30.78 29.90 48.58
N GLN A 130 30.97 28.62 48.25
CA GLN A 130 31.37 27.60 49.22
C GLN A 130 32.75 27.89 49.81
N GLU A 131 33.74 28.25 48.99
CA GLU A 131 35.07 28.64 49.48
C GLU A 131 35.00 29.85 50.44
N LYS A 132 34.19 30.86 50.11
CA LYS A 132 33.98 32.02 50.99
C LYS A 132 33.31 31.64 52.31
N ILE A 133 32.34 30.72 52.29
CA ILE A 133 31.69 30.23 53.51
C ILE A 133 32.71 29.49 54.40
N GLU A 134 33.58 28.66 53.82
CA GLU A 134 34.64 27.97 54.58
C GLU A 134 35.62 28.97 55.23
N LEU A 135 36.02 30.02 54.50
CA LEU A 135 36.86 31.09 55.05
C LEU A 135 36.17 31.80 56.22
N ILE A 136 34.90 32.15 56.08
CA ILE A 136 34.14 32.79 57.16
C ILE A 136 34.05 31.87 58.38
N GLN A 137 33.73 30.58 58.17
CA GLN A 137 33.69 29.61 59.27
C GLN A 137 35.05 29.46 59.96
N SER A 138 36.16 29.51 59.22
CA SER A 138 37.50 29.49 59.79
C SER A 138 37.78 30.74 60.64
N SER A 139 37.32 31.92 60.18
CA SER A 139 37.48 33.17 60.91
C SER A 139 36.64 33.23 62.18
N ILE A 140 35.41 32.69 62.13
CA ILE A 140 34.53 32.55 63.30
C ILE A 140 35.18 31.63 64.34
N LYS A 141 35.72 30.48 63.91
CA LYS A 141 36.46 29.58 64.82
C LYS A 141 37.64 30.27 65.49
N LEU A 142 38.42 31.04 64.73
CA LEU A 142 39.57 31.77 65.28
C LEU A 142 39.13 32.86 66.26
N TYR A 143 38.03 33.55 65.98
CA TYR A 143 37.41 34.51 66.90
C TYR A 143 36.92 33.82 68.18
N GLU A 144 36.18 32.72 68.06
CA GLU A 144 35.71 31.91 69.20
C GLU A 144 36.88 31.37 70.04
N GLU A 145 37.96 30.91 69.40
CA GLU A 145 39.17 30.48 70.09
C GLU A 145 39.87 31.64 70.82
N THR A 146 39.91 32.83 70.22
CA THR A 146 40.48 34.03 70.86
C THR A 146 39.66 34.45 72.08
N VAL A 147 38.32 34.46 71.96
CA VAL A 147 37.41 34.78 73.07
C VAL A 147 37.49 33.71 74.18
N ASN A 148 37.58 32.43 73.83
CA ASN A 148 37.72 31.35 74.82
C ASN A 148 39.08 31.33 75.52
N ASN A 149 40.16 31.71 74.81
CA ASN A 149 41.50 31.81 75.40
C ASN A 149 41.65 33.04 76.31
N HIS A 150 40.80 34.05 76.14
CA HIS A 150 40.76 35.26 76.96
C HIS A 150 39.33 35.50 77.49
N PRO A 151 38.81 34.63 78.38
CA PRO A 151 37.45 34.74 78.92
C PRO A 151 37.27 35.98 79.80
N ASP A 152 38.38 36.49 80.35
CA ASP A 152 38.46 37.65 81.23
C ASP A 152 39.05 38.86 80.48
N LEU A 153 38.88 38.95 79.15
CA LEU A 153 39.35 40.09 78.34
C LEU A 153 38.81 41.42 78.85
N GLU A 154 37.55 41.43 79.32
CA GLU A 154 36.90 42.57 79.94
C GLU A 154 37.57 42.95 81.27
N ASP A 155 37.98 41.96 82.06
CA ASP A 155 38.67 42.16 83.33
C ASP A 155 40.14 42.55 83.13
N GLU A 156 40.84 42.02 82.11
CA GLU A 156 42.19 42.43 81.71
C GLU A 156 42.20 43.86 81.15
N ILE A 157 41.17 44.26 80.39
CA ILE A 157 40.97 45.64 79.92
C ILE A 157 40.66 46.57 81.10
N SER A 158 39.82 46.14 82.04
CA SER A 158 39.50 46.87 83.28
C SER A 158 40.72 47.00 84.22
N GLU A 159 41.59 45.98 84.28
CA GLU A 159 42.85 46.01 85.03
C GLU A 159 43.88 46.92 84.33
N LEU A 160 43.90 46.97 83.00
CA LEU A 160 44.66 47.95 82.21
C LEU A 160 44.15 49.38 82.42
N GLU A 161 42.83 49.61 82.48
CA GLU A 161 42.23 50.91 82.75
C GLU A 161 42.50 51.41 84.18
N THR A 162 42.47 50.52 85.17
CA THR A 162 42.84 50.85 86.56
C THR A 162 44.35 51.10 86.71
N ASN A 163 45.20 50.35 85.97
CA ASN A 163 46.64 50.63 85.88
C ASN A 163 46.93 51.96 85.16
N ILE A 164 46.16 52.31 84.13
CA ILE A 164 46.22 53.64 83.48
C ILE A 164 45.77 54.75 84.44
N SER A 165 44.76 54.51 85.30
CA SER A 165 44.32 55.44 86.34
C SER A 165 45.40 55.72 87.39
N THR A 166 46.17 54.71 87.81
CA THR A 166 47.25 54.88 88.79
C THR A 166 48.49 55.56 88.20
N ILE A 167 48.76 55.37 86.91
CA ILE A 167 49.78 56.11 86.15
C ILE A 167 49.38 57.59 86.03
N LYS A 168 48.10 57.88 85.80
CA LYS A 168 47.52 59.23 85.69
C LYS A 168 47.56 60.02 87.00
N ASP A 169 47.40 59.37 88.14
CA ASP A 169 47.56 60.01 89.46
C ASP A 169 49.01 60.44 89.73
N ASN A 170 49.99 59.69 89.21
CA ASN A 170 51.42 60.06 89.28
C ASN A 170 51.80 61.19 88.33
N GLU A 171 51.06 61.38 87.22
CA GLU A 171 51.22 62.52 86.31
C GLU A 171 50.71 63.83 86.93
N SER A 172 49.64 63.76 87.74
CA SER A 172 49.07 64.92 88.45
C SER A 172 50.02 65.58 89.46
N LYS A 173 51.08 64.86 89.87
CA LYS A 173 52.17 65.43 90.68
C LYS A 173 53.08 66.36 89.89
N SER A 174 53.07 66.29 88.55
CA SER A 174 53.77 67.26 87.72
C SER A 174 52.82 68.41 87.39
N ALA A 175 52.73 69.30 88.37
CA ALA A 175 52.21 70.67 88.46
C ALA A 175 52.13 71.58 87.19
N GLN A 176 52.17 71.08 85.97
CA GLN A 176 52.26 71.87 84.74
C GLN A 176 51.04 71.74 83.82
N LEU A 177 50.19 70.72 84.00
CA LEU A 177 48.92 70.60 83.27
C LEU A 177 47.91 71.70 83.62
N VAL A 178 48.13 72.46 84.70
CA VAL A 178 47.34 73.64 85.10
C VAL A 178 47.21 74.67 83.97
N LYS A 179 48.12 74.69 82.99
CA LYS A 179 48.06 75.58 81.82
C LYS A 179 47.27 75.02 80.62
N SER A 180 47.04 73.70 80.57
CA SER A 180 46.34 72.99 79.49
C SER A 180 44.83 72.82 79.73
N ILE A 181 44.40 72.88 81.00
CA ILE A 181 43.00 72.73 81.42
C ILE A 181 42.11 73.85 80.85
N THR A 182 42.65 75.06 80.67
CA THR A 182 41.92 76.22 80.14
C THR A 182 41.59 76.09 78.65
N ASN A 183 42.45 75.47 77.84
CA ASN A 183 42.20 75.24 76.41
C ASN A 183 41.30 74.01 76.18
N ARG A 184 41.50 72.94 76.95
CA ARG A 184 40.67 71.73 76.89
C ARG A 184 39.21 71.98 77.24
N LYS A 185 38.90 72.97 78.09
CA LYS A 185 37.51 73.35 78.41
C LYS A 185 36.76 73.88 77.18
N VAL A 186 37.42 74.65 76.31
CA VAL A 186 36.83 75.21 75.09
C VAL A 186 36.62 74.11 74.03
N GLU A 187 37.57 73.19 73.87
CA GLU A 187 37.41 72.02 72.98
C GLU A 187 36.35 71.03 73.47
N LEU A 188 36.16 70.90 74.79
CA LEU A 188 35.09 70.07 75.38
C LEU A 188 33.71 70.68 75.17
N GLU A 189 33.57 72.00 75.26
CA GLU A 189 32.31 72.69 74.94
C GLU A 189 31.96 72.56 73.44
N THR A 190 32.94 72.60 72.54
CA THR A 190 32.68 72.35 71.10
C THR A 190 32.30 70.90 70.80
N LEU A 191 32.98 69.90 71.41
CA LEU A 191 32.66 68.47 71.24
C LEU A 191 31.32 68.11 71.89
N TYR A 192 31.00 68.69 73.05
CA TYR A 192 29.72 68.50 73.72
C TYR A 192 28.56 69.02 72.85
N ASN A 193 28.74 70.20 72.24
CA ASN A 193 27.76 70.79 71.32
C ASN A 193 27.64 70.01 69.99
N GLU A 194 28.72 69.40 69.51
CA GLU A 194 28.73 68.56 68.30
C GLU A 194 28.07 67.18 68.53
N ILE A 195 28.18 66.63 69.75
CA ILE A 195 27.63 65.31 70.10
C ILE A 195 26.15 65.38 70.53
N LEU A 196 25.73 66.41 71.27
CA LEU A 196 24.40 66.51 71.90
C LEU A 196 23.51 67.65 71.36
N GLY A 197 24.04 68.53 70.50
CA GLY A 197 23.30 69.68 69.97
C GLY A 197 23.29 70.90 70.91
N TYR A 198 22.94 72.07 70.37
CA TYR A 198 22.82 73.32 71.14
C TYR A 198 21.64 74.17 70.64
N GLY A 199 21.03 74.93 71.57
CA GLY A 199 19.99 75.91 71.23
C GLY A 199 20.63 77.24 70.85
N THR A 200 20.34 77.74 69.64
CA THR A 200 20.68 79.11 69.24
C THR A 200 19.40 79.90 69.07
N LYS A 201 19.42 81.15 69.54
CA LYS A 201 18.36 82.12 69.25
C LYS A 201 18.68 82.82 67.94
N ASP A 202 17.72 82.85 67.02
CA ASP A 202 17.82 83.61 65.78
C ASP A 202 17.62 85.11 66.08
N GLU A 203 18.47 85.98 65.51
CA GLU A 203 18.57 87.40 65.91
C GLU A 203 17.37 88.27 65.45
N GLU A 204 16.42 87.74 64.68
CA GLU A 204 15.23 88.50 64.23
C GLU A 204 13.87 88.03 64.81
N THR A 205 13.78 86.82 65.37
CA THR A 205 12.54 86.28 65.94
C THR A 205 12.90 85.46 67.18
N ASP A 206 12.55 85.95 68.38
CA ASP A 206 12.93 85.44 69.71
C ASP A 206 12.34 84.05 70.05
N GLU A 207 12.53 83.05 69.18
CA GLU A 207 12.21 81.63 69.40
C GLU A 207 13.49 80.77 69.37
N GLU A 208 13.57 79.79 70.27
CA GLU A 208 14.71 78.85 70.39
C GLU A 208 14.65 77.81 69.27
N ILE A 209 15.68 77.77 68.42
CA ILE A 209 15.86 76.69 67.43
C ILE A 209 16.95 75.75 67.97
N PHE A 210 16.56 74.49 68.22
CA PHE A 210 17.45 73.43 68.66
C PHE A 210 18.13 72.82 67.44
N VAL A 211 19.47 72.87 67.39
CA VAL A 211 20.26 72.25 66.31
C VAL A 211 20.68 70.87 66.78
N GLU A 212 20.26 69.82 66.05
CA GLU A 212 20.48 68.40 66.38
C GLU A 212 21.97 68.01 66.32
N GLY A 213 22.40 67.14 67.24
CA GLY A 213 23.77 66.63 67.33
C GLY A 213 23.95 65.25 66.70
N LEU A 214 25.20 64.79 66.57
CA LEU A 214 25.56 63.50 65.95
C LEU A 214 24.87 62.28 66.58
N LYS A 215 24.49 62.34 67.86
CA LYS A 215 23.71 61.29 68.52
C LYS A 215 22.31 61.16 67.94
N GLN A 216 21.65 62.28 67.66
CA GLN A 216 20.30 62.31 67.10
C GLN A 216 20.31 61.83 65.64
N GLU A 217 21.28 62.26 64.83
CA GLU A 217 21.47 61.77 63.46
C GLU A 217 21.75 60.26 63.41
N LEU A 218 22.51 59.74 64.39
CA LEU A 218 22.79 58.32 64.51
C LEU A 218 21.55 57.53 64.93
N GLU A 219 20.78 58.01 65.92
CA GLU A 219 19.51 57.39 66.33
C GLU A 219 18.49 57.38 65.18
N GLU A 220 18.35 58.50 64.45
CA GLU A 220 17.48 58.58 63.27
C GLU A 220 17.95 57.67 62.11
N SER A 221 19.26 57.54 61.91
CA SER A 221 19.81 56.60 60.92
C SER A 221 19.58 55.14 61.33
N LEU A 222 19.66 54.83 62.62
CA LEU A 222 19.42 53.48 63.16
C LEU A 222 17.93 53.13 63.06
N ASP A 223 17.03 54.06 63.37
CA ASP A 223 15.59 53.88 63.20
C ASP A 223 15.22 53.72 61.72
N ASN A 224 15.79 54.53 60.82
CA ASN A 224 15.61 54.37 59.36
C ASN A 224 16.14 53.03 58.84
N LEU A 225 17.29 52.57 59.35
CA LEU A 225 17.87 51.27 58.98
C LEU A 225 16.97 50.12 59.46
N THR A 226 16.41 50.26 60.66
CA THR A 226 15.49 49.27 61.25
C THR A 226 14.18 49.23 60.46
N GLU A 227 13.62 50.37 60.08
CA GLU A 227 12.43 50.45 59.24
C GLU A 227 12.67 49.84 57.84
N ARG A 228 13.83 50.13 57.22
CA ARG A 228 14.23 49.52 55.94
C ARG A 228 14.40 48.01 56.05
N THR A 229 15.03 47.54 57.12
CA THR A 229 15.23 46.09 57.36
C THR A 229 13.88 45.39 57.51
N GLN A 230 12.94 46.02 58.21
CA GLN A 230 11.59 45.48 58.38
C GLN A 230 10.77 45.52 57.09
N LYS A 231 10.90 46.56 56.25
CA LYS A 231 10.32 46.59 54.89
C LYS A 231 10.91 45.49 54.01
N PHE A 232 12.22 45.33 53.98
CA PHE A 232 12.87 44.28 53.20
C PHE A 232 12.47 42.87 53.64
N ALA A 233 12.36 42.63 54.95
CA ALA A 233 11.86 41.35 55.46
C ALA A 233 10.42 41.06 54.99
N ASN A 234 9.54 42.06 55.05
CA ASN A 234 8.17 41.92 54.58
C ASN A 234 8.09 41.72 53.06
N ASP A 235 8.91 42.43 52.29
CA ASP A 235 8.96 42.30 50.83
C ASP A 235 9.54 40.94 50.40
N PHE A 236 10.55 40.44 51.13
CA PHE A 236 11.09 39.10 50.91
C PHE A 236 10.05 38.01 51.20
N GLN A 237 9.31 38.13 52.30
CA GLN A 237 8.25 37.18 52.64
C GLN A 237 7.10 37.20 51.62
N LYS A 238 6.73 38.39 51.11
CA LYS A 238 5.77 38.52 50.00
C LYS A 238 6.29 37.90 48.70
N LEU A 239 7.58 38.09 48.40
CA LEU A 239 8.21 37.51 47.21
C LEU A 239 8.24 35.98 47.31
N GLU A 240 8.61 35.43 48.45
CA GLU A 240 8.66 33.99 48.70
C GLU A 240 7.26 33.35 48.55
N THR A 241 6.25 33.93 49.18
CA THR A 241 4.86 33.46 49.07
C THR A 241 4.34 33.54 47.64
N THR A 242 4.55 34.67 46.95
CA THR A 242 4.14 34.85 45.54
C THR A 242 4.86 33.88 44.61
N THR A 243 6.15 33.64 44.84
CA THR A 243 6.94 32.71 44.02
C THR A 243 6.48 31.27 44.22
N ASN A 244 6.25 30.85 45.47
CA ASN A 244 5.71 29.52 45.76
C ASN A 244 4.32 29.32 45.14
N ASP A 245 3.43 30.29 45.27
CA ASP A 245 2.10 30.20 44.67
C ASP A 245 2.17 30.11 43.14
N ASN A 246 3.03 30.90 42.50
CA ASN A 246 3.23 30.86 41.05
C ASN A 246 3.84 29.53 40.58
N VAL A 247 4.83 28.99 41.29
CA VAL A 247 5.47 27.71 40.96
C VAL A 247 4.47 26.56 41.12
N ASN A 248 3.71 26.54 42.22
CA ASN A 248 2.69 25.51 42.45
C ASN A 248 1.57 25.58 41.40
N ASN A 249 1.12 26.78 41.05
CA ASN A 249 0.10 26.97 40.02
C ASN A 249 0.62 26.55 38.63
N LEU A 250 1.87 26.88 38.29
CA LEU A 250 2.49 26.46 37.05
C LEU A 250 2.66 24.94 36.97
N LEU A 251 3.07 24.29 38.07
CA LEU A 251 3.16 22.83 38.16
C LEU A 251 1.80 22.17 37.96
N GLN A 252 0.76 22.69 38.61
CA GLN A 252 -0.60 22.15 38.51
C GLN A 252 -1.19 22.34 37.10
N VAL A 253 -1.06 23.53 36.52
CA VAL A 253 -1.55 23.80 35.16
C VAL A 253 -0.84 22.93 34.13
N ASN A 254 0.48 22.73 34.28
CA ASN A 254 1.23 21.86 33.39
C ASN A 254 0.89 20.38 33.60
N SER A 255 0.70 19.91 34.84
CA SER A 255 0.28 18.53 35.08
C SER A 255 -1.09 18.24 34.48
N ASP A 256 -2.04 19.16 34.63
CA ASP A 256 -3.39 19.02 34.10
C ASP A 256 -3.40 19.05 32.57
N LYS A 257 -2.60 19.93 31.95
CA LYS A 257 -2.41 19.94 30.48
C LYS A 257 -1.83 18.64 29.98
N ILE A 258 -0.76 18.13 30.62
CA ILE A 258 -0.13 16.87 30.22
C ILE A 258 -1.11 15.71 30.37
N PHE A 259 -1.85 15.65 31.49
CA PHE A 259 -2.84 14.61 31.73
C PHE A 259 -3.95 14.63 30.67
N ASN A 260 -4.54 15.80 30.39
CA ASN A 260 -5.56 15.95 29.36
C ASN A 260 -5.04 15.56 27.97
N GLN A 261 -3.79 15.91 27.66
CA GLN A 261 -3.19 15.56 26.38
C GLN A 261 -2.90 14.07 26.23
N ILE A 262 -2.46 13.41 27.31
CA ILE A 262 -2.30 11.95 27.36
C ILE A 262 -3.66 11.28 27.15
N GLN A 263 -4.70 11.75 27.84
CA GLN A 263 -6.06 11.20 27.69
C GLN A 263 -6.57 11.36 26.26
N GLU A 264 -6.40 12.52 25.63
CA GLU A 264 -6.75 12.72 24.22
C GLU A 264 -5.99 11.77 23.29
N TRP A 265 -4.70 11.55 23.53
CA TRP A 265 -3.91 10.62 22.72
C TRP A 265 -4.35 9.18 22.91
N GLU A 266 -4.69 8.78 24.13
CA GLU A 266 -5.21 7.44 24.42
C GLU A 266 -6.57 7.21 23.77
N GLU A 267 -7.47 8.20 23.80
CA GLU A 267 -8.75 8.16 23.09
C GLU A 267 -8.56 8.06 21.57
N LYS A 268 -7.67 8.89 20.99
CA LYS A 268 -7.33 8.86 19.56
C LYS A 268 -6.70 7.53 19.16
N PHE A 269 -5.80 7.00 19.97
CA PHE A 269 -5.14 5.71 19.74
C PHE A 269 -6.16 4.56 19.76
N ASN A 270 -7.02 4.50 20.79
CA ASN A 270 -8.06 3.48 20.89
C ASN A 270 -9.08 3.57 19.75
N ALA A 271 -9.46 4.79 19.33
CA ALA A 271 -10.33 4.99 18.18
C ALA A 271 -9.68 4.54 16.86
N LEU A 272 -8.40 4.85 16.66
CA LEU A 272 -7.62 4.39 15.51
C LEU A 272 -7.48 2.88 15.51
N ASN A 273 -7.17 2.26 16.65
CA ASN A 273 -6.97 0.82 16.74
C ASN A 273 -8.27 0.06 16.43
N LYS A 274 -9.41 0.50 16.99
CA LYS A 274 -10.74 -0.02 16.63
C LYS A 274 -11.04 0.14 15.14
N LYS A 275 -10.65 1.29 14.54
CA LYS A 275 -10.81 1.52 13.10
C LYS A 275 -9.95 0.56 12.28
N ILE A 276 -8.70 0.33 12.67
CA ILE A 276 -7.81 -0.63 11.99
C ILE A 276 -8.38 -2.05 12.08
N GLU A 277 -8.79 -2.48 13.27
CA GLU A 277 -9.44 -3.79 13.48
C GLU A 277 -10.71 -3.95 12.63
N SER A 278 -11.50 -2.89 12.49
CA SER A 278 -12.70 -2.90 11.64
C SER A 278 -12.39 -2.98 10.13
N LEU A 279 -11.25 -2.41 9.70
CA LEU A 279 -10.89 -2.34 8.29
C LEU A 279 -10.10 -3.56 7.80
N LEU A 280 -9.40 -4.26 8.70
CA LEU A 280 -8.57 -5.42 8.36
C LEU A 280 -9.31 -6.57 7.65
N PRO A 281 -10.49 -7.05 8.11
CA PRO A 281 -11.22 -8.11 7.41
C PRO A 281 -11.76 -7.66 6.04
N ASN A 282 -12.15 -6.39 5.93
CA ASN A 282 -12.60 -5.80 4.66
C ASN A 282 -11.43 -5.65 3.67
N ALA A 283 -10.25 -5.22 4.14
CA ALA A 283 -9.06 -5.11 3.31
C ALA A 283 -8.55 -6.48 2.83
N LEU A 284 -8.60 -7.50 3.69
CA LEU A 284 -8.21 -8.87 3.34
C LEU A 284 -9.13 -9.46 2.27
N THR A 285 -10.44 -9.31 2.43
CA THR A 285 -11.44 -9.83 1.48
C THR A 285 -11.44 -9.07 0.15
N ALA A 286 -11.25 -7.75 0.17
CA ALA A 286 -11.01 -6.94 -1.02
C ALA A 286 -9.73 -7.39 -1.76
N GLY A 287 -8.63 -7.60 -1.04
CA GLY A 287 -7.36 -8.07 -1.61
C GLY A 287 -7.47 -9.47 -2.23
N LEU A 288 -8.12 -10.42 -1.53
CA LEU A 288 -8.37 -11.76 -2.04
C LEU A 288 -9.27 -11.75 -3.28
N SER A 289 -10.37 -10.98 -3.27
CA SER A 289 -11.28 -10.87 -4.41
C SER A 289 -10.57 -10.31 -5.65
N HIS A 290 -9.68 -9.33 -5.47
CA HIS A 290 -8.88 -8.77 -6.56
C HIS A 290 -7.88 -9.80 -7.11
N ALA A 291 -7.20 -10.54 -6.24
CA ALA A 291 -6.27 -11.59 -6.65
C ALA A 291 -6.98 -12.68 -7.46
N PHE A 292 -8.17 -13.13 -7.04
CA PHE A 292 -8.98 -14.09 -7.79
C PHE A 292 -9.48 -13.52 -9.13
N SER A 293 -9.90 -12.25 -9.15
CA SER A 293 -10.32 -11.57 -10.39
C SER A 293 -9.17 -11.49 -11.41
N SER A 294 -7.94 -11.18 -10.95
CA SER A 294 -6.75 -11.18 -11.80
C SER A 294 -6.44 -12.57 -12.33
N LYS A 295 -6.45 -13.60 -11.46
CA LYS A 295 -6.20 -14.98 -11.87
C LYS A 295 -7.23 -15.51 -12.85
N LYS A 296 -8.50 -15.18 -12.66
CA LYS A 296 -9.57 -15.47 -13.61
C LYS A 296 -9.28 -14.86 -14.98
N LYS A 297 -8.87 -13.59 -15.04
CA LYS A 297 -8.55 -12.90 -16.29
C LYS A 297 -7.37 -13.54 -17.02
N ASP A 298 -6.34 -13.95 -16.29
CA ASP A 298 -5.18 -14.67 -16.85
C ASP A 298 -5.60 -16.03 -17.44
N GLU A 299 -6.49 -16.75 -16.77
CA GLU A 299 -7.04 -18.00 -17.26
C GLU A 299 -8.01 -17.82 -18.44
N ASP A 300 -8.81 -16.75 -18.49
CA ASP A 300 -9.66 -16.41 -19.64
C ASP A 300 -8.81 -16.20 -20.91
N ILE A 301 -7.67 -15.53 -20.78
CA ILE A 301 -6.71 -15.36 -21.88
C ILE A 301 -6.12 -16.72 -22.30
N SER A 302 -5.77 -17.58 -21.33
CA SER A 302 -5.23 -18.91 -21.58
C SER A 302 -6.26 -19.84 -22.24
N TYR A 303 -7.52 -19.76 -21.82
CA TYR A 303 -8.65 -20.46 -22.41
C TYR A 303 -8.83 -20.09 -23.88
N GLU A 304 -8.88 -18.79 -24.21
CA GLU A 304 -9.01 -18.34 -25.60
C GLU A 304 -7.81 -18.74 -26.47
N LYS A 305 -6.60 -18.75 -25.89
CA LYS A 305 -5.40 -19.26 -26.57
C LYS A 305 -5.51 -20.75 -26.89
N HIS A 306 -5.90 -21.58 -25.91
CA HIS A 306 -6.06 -23.03 -26.10
C HIS A 306 -7.24 -23.38 -27.00
N LYS A 307 -8.32 -22.59 -26.99
CA LYS A 307 -9.44 -22.73 -27.92
C LYS A 307 -9.02 -22.47 -29.37
N LYS A 308 -8.22 -21.41 -29.61
CA LYS A 308 -7.64 -21.14 -30.94
C LYS A 308 -6.69 -22.26 -31.39
N GLN A 309 -5.80 -22.71 -30.51
CA GLN A 309 -4.90 -23.84 -30.79
C GLN A 309 -5.68 -25.13 -31.12
N PHE A 310 -6.78 -25.40 -30.40
CA PHE A 310 -7.66 -26.54 -30.68
C PHE A 310 -8.35 -26.40 -32.04
N SER A 311 -8.88 -25.22 -32.35
CA SER A 311 -9.51 -24.94 -33.66
C SER A 311 -8.51 -25.11 -34.82
N TYR A 312 -7.28 -24.59 -34.68
CA TYR A 312 -6.22 -24.82 -35.67
C TYR A 312 -5.81 -26.29 -35.77
N GLY A 313 -5.82 -27.04 -34.66
CA GLY A 313 -5.61 -28.48 -34.66
C GLY A 313 -6.66 -29.24 -35.48
N ILE A 314 -7.95 -28.89 -35.31
CA ILE A 314 -9.06 -29.45 -36.11
C ILE A 314 -8.89 -29.11 -37.60
N ILE A 315 -8.60 -27.85 -37.92
CA ILE A 315 -8.37 -27.43 -39.31
C ILE A 315 -7.17 -28.20 -39.90
N GLY A 316 -6.09 -28.35 -39.13
CA GLY A 316 -4.93 -29.14 -39.51
C GLY A 316 -5.29 -30.59 -39.81
N MET A 317 -6.16 -31.21 -39.02
CA MET A 317 -6.66 -32.57 -39.29
C MET A 317 -7.44 -32.65 -40.60
N VAL A 318 -8.33 -31.69 -40.84
CA VAL A 318 -9.12 -31.63 -42.08
C VAL A 318 -8.18 -31.52 -43.29
N VAL A 319 -7.18 -30.64 -43.22
CA VAL A 319 -6.18 -30.47 -44.28
C VAL A 319 -5.39 -31.77 -44.50
N VAL A 320 -4.88 -32.41 -43.44
CA VAL A 320 -4.13 -33.67 -43.55
C VAL A 320 -5.01 -34.79 -44.12
N SER A 321 -6.29 -34.85 -43.75
CA SER A 321 -7.23 -35.84 -44.27
C SER A 321 -7.57 -35.64 -45.76
N LEU A 322 -7.41 -34.43 -46.28
CA LEU A 322 -7.68 -34.09 -47.69
C LEU A 322 -6.49 -34.40 -48.61
N ILE A 323 -5.26 -34.55 -48.08
CA ILE A 323 -4.04 -34.83 -48.86
C ILE A 323 -4.19 -36.08 -49.75
N PRO A 324 -4.64 -37.25 -49.25
CA PRO A 324 -4.83 -38.44 -50.09
C PRO A 324 -5.88 -38.22 -51.19
N PHE A 325 -6.92 -37.41 -50.92
CA PHE A 325 -7.96 -37.08 -51.89
C PHE A 325 -7.43 -36.16 -53.00
N ILE A 326 -6.64 -35.15 -52.65
CA ILE A 326 -5.98 -34.25 -53.62
C ILE A 326 -5.02 -35.03 -54.50
N ILE A 327 -4.19 -35.91 -53.92
CA ILE A 327 -3.26 -36.77 -54.68
C ILE A 327 -4.04 -37.70 -55.62
N SER A 328 -5.17 -38.26 -55.16
CA SER A 328 -6.06 -39.11 -55.97
C SER A 328 -6.70 -38.34 -57.14
N LEU A 329 -7.15 -37.09 -56.90
CA LEU A 329 -7.74 -36.24 -57.92
C LEU A 329 -6.72 -35.82 -59.00
N VAL A 330 -5.50 -35.47 -58.59
CA VAL A 330 -4.40 -35.12 -59.50
C VAL A 330 -3.98 -36.33 -60.34
N THR A 331 -3.93 -37.53 -59.76
CA THR A 331 -3.61 -38.75 -60.51
C THR A 331 -4.71 -39.14 -61.49
N LEU A 332 -5.98 -38.93 -61.15
CA LEU A 332 -7.10 -39.12 -62.07
C LEU A 332 -7.06 -38.15 -63.27
N LEU A 333 -6.73 -36.88 -63.03
CA LEU A 333 -6.54 -35.87 -64.08
C LEU A 333 -5.33 -36.18 -64.99
N ALA A 334 -4.36 -36.96 -64.51
CA ALA A 334 -3.17 -37.39 -65.25
C ALA A 334 -3.35 -38.67 -66.09
N ASN A 335 -4.60 -39.10 -66.37
CA ASN A 335 -4.97 -40.24 -67.22
C ASN A 335 -4.45 -41.62 -66.75
N THR A 336 -4.48 -41.90 -65.44
CA THR A 336 -4.25 -43.26 -64.92
C THR A 336 -5.54 -44.06 -64.78
N ASP A 337 -5.48 -45.38 -65.00
CA ASP A 337 -6.63 -46.29 -64.88
C ASP A 337 -7.27 -46.23 -63.49
N ILE A 338 -8.61 -46.19 -63.44
CA ILE A 338 -9.39 -46.03 -62.19
C ILE A 338 -9.05 -47.14 -61.18
N ASP A 339 -8.81 -48.36 -61.67
CA ASP A 339 -8.43 -49.53 -60.86
C ASP A 339 -7.08 -49.34 -60.15
N THR A 340 -6.15 -48.61 -60.76
CA THR A 340 -4.83 -48.34 -60.17
C THR A 340 -4.89 -47.29 -59.06
N VAL A 341 -5.82 -46.33 -59.19
CA VAL A 341 -6.07 -45.27 -58.21
C VAL A 341 -6.74 -45.86 -56.96
N ILE A 342 -7.76 -46.70 -57.15
CA ILE A 342 -8.49 -47.37 -56.06
C ILE A 342 -7.55 -48.24 -55.23
N ASN A 343 -6.67 -49.02 -55.88
CA ASN A 343 -5.71 -49.88 -55.18
C ASN A 343 -4.57 -49.11 -54.47
N ARG A 344 -4.28 -47.87 -54.88
CA ARG A 344 -3.27 -47.00 -54.24
C ARG A 344 -3.84 -46.22 -53.06
N MET A 345 -5.14 -45.94 -53.02
CA MET A 345 -5.76 -45.09 -52.01
C MET A 345 -5.52 -45.59 -50.57
N PRO A 346 -5.68 -46.88 -50.22
CA PRO A 346 -5.39 -47.37 -48.86
C PRO A 346 -3.92 -47.22 -48.46
N LYS A 347 -2.99 -47.38 -49.42
CA LYS A 347 -1.54 -47.23 -49.17
C LYS A 347 -1.17 -45.78 -48.88
N LEU A 348 -1.82 -44.82 -49.55
CA LEU A 348 -1.65 -43.38 -49.31
C LEU A 348 -2.17 -42.97 -47.92
N VAL A 349 -3.29 -43.53 -47.47
CA VAL A 349 -3.83 -43.28 -46.13
C VAL A 349 -2.90 -43.83 -45.04
N VAL A 350 -2.28 -45.00 -45.24
CA VAL A 350 -1.29 -45.51 -44.28
C VAL A 350 -0.01 -44.66 -44.28
N ALA A 351 0.39 -44.12 -45.43
CA ALA A 351 1.58 -43.28 -45.56
C ALA A 351 1.45 -41.91 -44.90
N ILE A 352 0.23 -41.35 -44.80
CA ILE A 352 -0.02 -40.04 -44.15
C ILE A 352 -0.20 -40.15 -42.62
N LEU A 353 -0.30 -41.37 -42.08
CA LEU A 353 -0.56 -41.62 -40.65
C LEU A 353 0.48 -41.00 -39.70
N PRO A 354 1.81 -41.05 -39.99
CA PRO A 354 2.82 -40.37 -39.16
C PRO A 354 2.64 -38.85 -39.10
N LEU A 355 2.04 -38.24 -40.12
CA LEU A 355 1.73 -36.80 -40.15
C LEU A 355 0.47 -36.47 -39.33
N TYR A 356 -0.47 -37.41 -39.21
CA TYR A 356 -1.72 -37.22 -38.49
C TYR A 356 -1.52 -37.24 -36.95
N VAL A 357 -0.59 -38.06 -36.46
CA VAL A 357 -0.36 -38.25 -35.02
C VAL A 357 0.03 -36.95 -34.28
N PRO A 358 0.99 -36.13 -34.74
CA PRO A 358 1.33 -34.86 -34.07
C PRO A 358 0.19 -33.85 -34.03
N VAL A 359 -0.62 -33.78 -35.10
CA VAL A 359 -1.78 -32.86 -35.20
C VAL A 359 -2.90 -33.31 -34.26
N LEU A 360 -3.12 -34.61 -34.16
CA LEU A 360 -4.06 -35.22 -33.22
C LEU A 360 -3.63 -34.98 -31.78
N TRP A 361 -2.36 -35.17 -31.48
CA TRP A 361 -1.79 -34.88 -30.17
C TRP A 361 -1.99 -33.42 -29.75
N LEU A 362 -1.64 -32.48 -30.64
CA LEU A 362 -1.81 -31.04 -30.39
C LEU A 362 -3.28 -30.69 -30.13
N SER A 363 -4.20 -31.28 -30.89
CA SER A 363 -5.65 -31.07 -30.71
C SER A 363 -6.14 -31.61 -29.36
N ILE A 364 -5.79 -32.86 -28.99
CA ILE A 364 -6.21 -33.45 -27.71
C ILE A 364 -5.61 -32.69 -26.52
N SER A 365 -4.31 -32.38 -26.58
CA SER A 365 -3.63 -31.62 -25.52
C SER A 365 -4.26 -30.24 -25.32
N SER A 366 -4.55 -29.53 -26.43
CA SER A 366 -5.18 -28.21 -26.36
C SER A 366 -6.62 -28.27 -25.84
N SER A 367 -7.37 -29.32 -26.18
CA SER A 367 -8.72 -29.57 -25.65
C SER A 367 -8.70 -29.75 -24.13
N LYS A 368 -7.74 -30.53 -23.60
CA LYS A 368 -7.58 -30.70 -22.14
C LYS A 368 -7.23 -29.41 -21.43
N LYS A 369 -6.23 -28.68 -21.93
CA LYS A 369 -5.84 -27.39 -21.35
C LYS A 369 -6.98 -26.37 -21.39
N MET A 370 -7.79 -26.39 -22.46
CA MET A 370 -9.01 -25.58 -22.55
C MET A 370 -10.04 -25.97 -21.47
N ASN A 371 -10.30 -27.26 -21.26
CA ASN A 371 -11.22 -27.74 -20.22
C ASN A 371 -10.72 -27.42 -18.81
N LEU A 372 -9.40 -27.54 -18.59
CA LEU A 372 -8.75 -27.18 -17.33
C LEU A 372 -8.90 -25.68 -17.05
N SER A 373 -8.57 -24.80 -18.00
CA SER A 373 -8.76 -23.35 -17.82
C SER A 373 -10.23 -23.01 -17.56
N LYS A 374 -11.19 -23.64 -18.24
CA LYS A 374 -12.61 -23.45 -17.95
C LYS A 374 -12.96 -23.79 -16.50
N ARG A 375 -12.42 -24.90 -15.98
CA ARG A 375 -12.59 -25.28 -14.58
C ARG A 375 -12.00 -24.25 -13.62
N LEU A 376 -10.77 -23.80 -13.88
CA LEU A 376 -10.10 -22.79 -13.04
C LEU A 376 -10.86 -21.46 -13.06
N ILE A 377 -11.40 -21.07 -14.21
CA ILE A 377 -12.25 -19.87 -14.34
C ILE A 377 -13.50 -20.00 -13.45
N GLU A 378 -14.18 -21.14 -13.45
CA GLU A 378 -15.34 -21.39 -12.59
C GLU A 378 -14.97 -21.37 -11.10
N GLU A 379 -13.84 -21.99 -10.72
CA GLU A 379 -13.33 -21.98 -9.35
C GLU A 379 -12.93 -20.58 -8.86
N TYR A 380 -12.19 -19.83 -9.66
CA TYR A 380 -11.79 -18.46 -9.32
C TYR A 380 -12.98 -17.50 -9.32
N THR A 381 -13.95 -17.68 -10.23
CA THR A 381 -15.19 -16.90 -10.21
C THR A 381 -15.98 -17.17 -8.93
N HIS A 382 -16.10 -18.42 -8.50
CA HIS A 382 -16.76 -18.75 -7.25
C HIS A 382 -16.04 -18.11 -6.04
N LYS A 383 -14.72 -18.23 -5.96
CA LYS A 383 -13.91 -17.62 -4.89
C LYS A 383 -13.96 -16.09 -4.88
N GLU A 384 -13.98 -15.47 -6.06
CA GLU A 384 -14.15 -14.02 -6.22
C GLU A 384 -15.52 -13.56 -5.71
N VAL A 385 -16.60 -14.21 -6.17
CA VAL A 385 -17.98 -13.87 -5.77
C VAL A 385 -18.18 -14.13 -4.28
N LEU A 386 -17.67 -15.24 -3.75
CA LEU A 386 -17.73 -15.56 -2.32
C LEU A 386 -17.04 -14.48 -1.48
N SER A 387 -15.84 -14.04 -1.89
CA SER A 387 -15.09 -12.99 -1.19
C SER A 387 -15.82 -11.63 -1.22
N LYS A 388 -16.38 -11.24 -2.37
CA LYS A 388 -17.18 -10.01 -2.52
C LYS A 388 -18.50 -10.06 -1.73
N THR A 389 -19.13 -11.23 -1.69
CA THR A 389 -20.37 -11.44 -0.93
C THR A 389 -20.11 -11.38 0.56
N PHE A 390 -19.01 -11.99 1.03
CA PHE A 390 -18.59 -11.87 2.42
C PHE A 390 -18.29 -10.42 2.81
N GLU A 391 -17.54 -9.67 1.99
CA GLU A 391 -17.28 -8.25 2.23
C GLU A 391 -18.58 -7.45 2.36
N GLY A 392 -19.52 -7.63 1.42
CA GLY A 392 -20.82 -6.95 1.43
C GLY A 392 -21.69 -7.30 2.64
N LEU A 393 -21.74 -8.57 3.04
CA LEU A 393 -22.50 -9.04 4.20
C LEU A 393 -21.83 -8.63 5.52
N SER A 394 -20.50 -8.70 5.60
CA SER A 394 -19.71 -8.28 6.76
C SER A 394 -19.96 -6.79 7.05
N ARG A 395 -19.95 -5.95 6.02
CA ARG A 395 -20.28 -4.53 6.14
C ARG A 395 -21.72 -4.30 6.59
N GLN A 396 -22.70 -5.02 6.05
CA GLN A 396 -24.10 -4.93 6.48
C GLN A 396 -24.30 -5.33 7.95
N ILE A 397 -23.60 -6.37 8.41
CA ILE A 397 -23.65 -6.81 9.81
C ILE A 397 -22.97 -5.80 10.74
N GLN A 398 -21.93 -5.12 10.27
CA GLN A 398 -21.26 -4.05 11.01
C GLN A 398 -22.12 -2.79 11.11
N ASP A 399 -22.89 -2.48 10.06
CA ASP A 399 -23.82 -1.34 10.02
C ASP A 399 -25.06 -1.56 10.92
N LEU A 400 -25.34 -2.78 11.38
CA LEU A 400 -26.49 -3.13 12.23
C LEU A 400 -26.40 -2.61 13.67
N GLY A 401 -25.21 -2.25 14.16
CA GLY A 401 -24.98 -1.53 15.42
C GLY A 401 -25.30 -2.27 16.74
N ASP A 402 -25.91 -3.45 16.70
CA ASP A 402 -26.29 -4.24 17.89
C ASP A 402 -25.24 -5.32 18.20
N ASP A 403 -24.43 -5.11 19.24
CA ASP A 403 -23.17 -5.86 19.45
C ASP A 403 -23.37 -7.37 19.67
N GLU A 404 -24.45 -7.82 20.32
CA GLU A 404 -24.70 -9.26 20.53
C GLU A 404 -25.15 -9.97 19.26
N ILE A 405 -26.14 -9.41 18.56
CA ILE A 405 -26.69 -9.99 17.32
C ILE A 405 -25.65 -9.88 16.19
N SER A 406 -24.91 -8.78 16.11
CA SER A 406 -23.83 -8.58 15.14
C SER A 406 -22.71 -9.59 15.31
N ASN A 407 -22.32 -9.92 16.55
CA ASN A 407 -21.28 -10.91 16.80
C ASN A 407 -21.72 -12.35 16.47
N ASP A 408 -22.95 -12.74 16.78
CA ASP A 408 -23.48 -14.06 16.38
C ASP A 408 -23.57 -14.20 14.84
N LEU A 409 -24.05 -13.15 14.17
CA LEU A 409 -24.11 -13.09 12.70
C LEU A 409 -22.72 -13.12 12.06
N LYS A 410 -21.72 -12.42 12.62
CA LYS A 410 -20.33 -12.47 12.14
C LYS A 410 -19.75 -13.88 12.27
N ASN A 411 -19.98 -14.54 13.40
CA ASN A 411 -19.48 -15.90 13.63
C ASN A 411 -20.11 -16.91 12.66
N LYS A 412 -21.43 -16.83 12.45
CA LYS A 412 -22.14 -17.65 11.45
C LYS A 412 -21.64 -17.37 10.03
N LEU A 413 -21.51 -16.09 9.67
CA LEU A 413 -21.01 -15.69 8.35
C LEU A 413 -19.59 -16.24 8.10
N LEU A 414 -18.71 -16.18 9.10
CA LEU A 414 -17.35 -16.72 9.00
C LEU A 414 -17.36 -18.25 8.82
N GLN A 415 -18.22 -18.94 9.57
CA GLN A 415 -18.38 -20.39 9.48
C GLN A 415 -18.92 -20.82 8.11
N ASP A 416 -19.96 -20.14 7.62
CA ASP A 416 -20.54 -20.37 6.29
C ASP A 416 -19.53 -20.06 5.19
N PHE A 417 -18.77 -18.97 5.32
CA PHE A 417 -17.69 -18.63 4.39
C PHE A 417 -16.61 -19.71 4.34
N LEU A 418 -16.15 -20.21 5.50
CA LEU A 418 -15.16 -21.30 5.56
C LEU A 418 -15.69 -22.59 4.95
N GLN A 419 -16.95 -22.93 5.20
CA GLN A 419 -17.58 -24.10 4.62
C GLN A 419 -17.67 -23.98 3.08
N MET A 420 -18.17 -22.86 2.57
CA MET A 420 -18.26 -22.62 1.12
C MET A 420 -16.89 -22.46 0.46
N TYR A 421 -15.88 -21.95 1.16
CA TYR A 421 -14.51 -21.84 0.64
C TYR A 421 -13.84 -23.22 0.50
N SER A 422 -14.18 -24.16 1.39
CA SER A 422 -13.70 -25.55 1.36
C SER A 422 -14.36 -26.36 0.24
N GLU A 423 -15.60 -26.05 -0.12
CA GLU A 423 -16.30 -26.69 -1.22
C GLU A 423 -15.78 -26.18 -2.59
N ASN A 424 -15.06 -27.04 -3.33
CA ASN A 424 -14.57 -26.70 -4.66
C ASN A 424 -15.63 -27.05 -5.74
N PRO A 425 -16.28 -26.06 -6.38
CA PRO A 425 -17.26 -26.32 -7.43
C PRO A 425 -16.65 -26.98 -8.68
N GLY A 426 -15.33 -26.84 -8.90
CA GLY A 426 -14.60 -27.50 -9.97
C GLY A 426 -14.55 -29.03 -9.86
N LYS A 427 -14.98 -29.61 -8.73
CA LYS A 427 -15.14 -31.06 -8.53
C LYS A 427 -16.32 -31.65 -9.33
N LEU A 428 -17.30 -30.82 -9.71
CA LEU A 428 -18.47 -31.23 -10.50
C LEU A 428 -18.16 -31.39 -12.00
N ILE A 429 -17.01 -30.90 -12.46
CA ILE A 429 -16.51 -31.17 -13.80
C ILE A 429 -15.82 -32.54 -13.78
N SER A 430 -16.38 -33.50 -14.51
CA SER A 430 -15.84 -34.86 -14.66
C SER A 430 -14.37 -34.84 -15.12
N ASP A 431 -13.58 -35.83 -14.68
CA ASP A 431 -12.14 -36.03 -14.96
C ASP A 431 -11.15 -35.17 -14.14
N TYR A 432 -11.36 -35.06 -12.82
CA TYR A 432 -10.37 -34.46 -11.90
C TYR A 432 -9.01 -35.19 -11.89
N ASN A 433 -8.98 -36.50 -12.18
CA ASN A 433 -7.82 -37.39 -12.01
C ASN A 433 -7.29 -37.99 -13.33
N SER A 434 -7.75 -37.54 -14.49
CA SER A 434 -7.48 -38.23 -15.75
C SER A 434 -6.15 -37.74 -16.35
N SER A 435 -5.23 -38.68 -16.60
CA SER A 435 -3.85 -38.42 -17.05
C SER A 435 -3.77 -37.40 -18.18
N ASP A 436 -2.91 -36.39 -18.08
CA ASP A 436 -2.71 -35.35 -19.11
C ASP A 436 -2.12 -35.89 -20.43
N HIS A 437 -1.72 -37.16 -20.47
CA HIS A 437 -1.06 -37.77 -21.61
C HIS A 437 -2.08 -38.46 -22.55
N PRO A 438 -2.30 -37.96 -23.79
CA PRO A 438 -3.22 -38.54 -24.77
C PRO A 438 -3.09 -40.05 -24.97
N ILE A 439 -1.88 -40.61 -24.91
CA ILE A 439 -1.67 -42.06 -25.06
C ILE A 439 -2.09 -42.83 -23.81
N MET A 440 -1.91 -42.25 -22.60
CA MET A 440 -2.30 -42.89 -21.35
C MET A 440 -3.82 -42.92 -21.22
N GLU A 441 -4.49 -41.85 -21.61
CA GLU A 441 -5.96 -41.80 -21.67
C GLU A 441 -6.55 -42.74 -22.73
N LEU A 442 -5.89 -42.91 -23.88
CA LEU A 442 -6.26 -43.93 -24.87
C LEU A 442 -6.06 -45.35 -24.30
N LEU A 443 -5.05 -45.57 -23.47
CA LEU A 443 -4.79 -46.82 -22.77
C LEU A 443 -5.85 -47.09 -21.67
N GLU A 444 -6.21 -46.08 -20.88
CA GLU A 444 -7.25 -46.16 -19.84
C GLU A 444 -8.66 -46.35 -20.46
N ASN A 445 -8.92 -45.70 -21.60
CA ASN A 445 -10.14 -45.91 -22.39
C ASN A 445 -10.06 -47.16 -23.30
N SER A 446 -8.96 -47.93 -23.32
CA SER A 446 -8.88 -49.18 -24.10
C SER A 446 -9.88 -50.23 -23.62
N ASN A 447 -10.22 -50.23 -22.33
CA ASN A 447 -11.31 -51.03 -21.75
C ASN A 447 -12.69 -50.66 -22.35
N LYS A 448 -12.87 -49.44 -22.85
CA LYS A 448 -14.06 -49.05 -23.65
C LYS A 448 -13.91 -49.48 -25.10
N LEU A 449 -12.70 -49.47 -25.66
CA LEU A 449 -12.40 -49.98 -27.01
C LEU A 449 -12.73 -51.48 -27.14
N GLU A 450 -12.34 -52.30 -26.16
CA GLU A 450 -12.69 -53.72 -26.05
C GLU A 450 -14.21 -53.93 -26.03
N LYS A 451 -14.94 -53.11 -25.26
CA LYS A 451 -16.42 -53.09 -25.24
C LYS A 451 -17.04 -52.65 -26.57
N THR A 452 -16.35 -51.86 -27.39
CA THR A 452 -16.82 -51.49 -28.74
C THR A 452 -16.47 -52.55 -29.79
N ILE A 453 -15.34 -53.23 -29.66
CA ILE A 453 -14.91 -54.33 -30.54
C ILE A 453 -15.83 -55.55 -30.35
N SER A 454 -16.16 -55.90 -29.11
CA SER A 454 -17.14 -56.96 -28.78
C SER A 454 -18.58 -56.61 -29.21
N LYS A 455 -18.92 -55.31 -29.35
CA LYS A 455 -20.18 -54.88 -29.99
C LYS A 455 -20.12 -54.96 -31.51
N LEU A 456 -18.96 -54.70 -32.11
CA LEU A 456 -18.72 -54.79 -33.55
C LEU A 456 -18.70 -56.25 -34.05
N GLU A 457 -18.24 -57.18 -33.20
CA GLU A 457 -18.31 -58.63 -33.44
C GLU A 457 -19.76 -59.15 -33.60
N LYS A 458 -20.72 -58.46 -32.99
CA LYS A 458 -22.16 -58.77 -33.08
C LYS A 458 -22.82 -58.25 -34.37
N VAL A 459 -22.11 -57.49 -35.20
CA VAL A 459 -22.62 -56.98 -36.49
C VAL A 459 -22.35 -58.01 -37.59
N PRO A 460 -23.38 -58.52 -38.29
CA PRO A 460 -23.21 -59.53 -39.32
C PRO A 460 -22.31 -59.01 -40.47
N GLY A 461 -21.28 -59.78 -40.82
CA GLY A 461 -20.29 -59.44 -41.87
C GLY A 461 -18.98 -58.81 -41.38
N MET A 462 -18.90 -58.35 -40.12
CA MET A 462 -17.70 -57.70 -39.55
C MET A 462 -16.88 -58.60 -38.60
N GLN A 463 -17.33 -59.84 -38.35
CA GLN A 463 -16.68 -60.79 -37.42
C GLN A 463 -15.21 -61.08 -37.74
N LYS A 464 -14.85 -61.24 -39.02
CA LYS A 464 -13.45 -61.48 -39.42
C LYS A 464 -12.56 -60.24 -39.21
N VAL A 465 -13.13 -59.04 -39.31
CA VAL A 465 -12.42 -57.78 -39.09
C VAL A 465 -12.27 -57.50 -37.60
N ALA A 466 -13.32 -57.77 -36.80
CA ALA A 466 -13.31 -57.67 -35.35
C ALA A 466 -12.24 -58.57 -34.72
N THR A 467 -12.20 -59.86 -35.08
CA THR A 467 -11.23 -60.84 -34.56
C THR A 467 -9.78 -60.54 -34.97
N LEU A 468 -9.55 -60.01 -36.18
CA LEU A 468 -8.21 -59.55 -36.63
C LEU A 468 -7.76 -58.28 -35.91
N LEU A 469 -8.68 -57.37 -35.60
CA LEU A 469 -8.40 -56.14 -34.85
C LEU A 469 -8.11 -56.44 -33.38
N GLU A 470 -8.87 -57.35 -32.77
CA GLU A 470 -8.69 -57.79 -31.38
C GLU A 470 -7.31 -58.43 -31.18
N LYS A 471 -6.96 -59.44 -31.99
CA LYS A 471 -5.66 -60.12 -31.91
C LYS A 471 -4.46 -59.20 -32.16
N LYS A 472 -4.64 -58.15 -32.97
CA LYS A 472 -3.59 -57.17 -33.28
C LYS A 472 -3.53 -56.03 -32.26
N SER A 473 -4.66 -55.71 -31.64
CA SER A 473 -4.81 -54.77 -30.52
C SER A 473 -4.11 -55.32 -29.28
N GLU A 474 -4.45 -56.54 -28.87
CA GLU A 474 -3.89 -57.23 -27.69
C GLU A 474 -2.36 -57.30 -27.77
N LYS A 475 -1.83 -57.73 -28.92
CA LYS A 475 -0.38 -57.79 -29.17
C LYS A 475 0.32 -56.42 -29.15
N LYS A 476 -0.36 -55.34 -29.56
CA LYS A 476 0.19 -53.98 -29.51
C LYS A 476 0.08 -53.36 -28.11
N LEU A 477 -0.93 -53.73 -27.36
CA LEU A 477 -1.15 -53.28 -25.98
C LEU A 477 -0.08 -53.90 -25.08
N GLU A 478 0.19 -55.20 -25.23
CA GLU A 478 1.28 -55.92 -24.57
C GLU A 478 2.65 -55.28 -24.86
N GLN A 479 2.93 -54.94 -26.13
CA GLN A 479 4.15 -54.21 -26.52
C GLN A 479 4.23 -52.79 -25.96
N ALA A 480 3.10 -52.08 -25.85
CA ALA A 480 3.07 -50.73 -25.29
C ALA A 480 3.29 -50.76 -23.76
N THR A 481 2.71 -51.71 -23.04
CA THR A 481 3.00 -51.94 -21.62
C THR A 481 4.45 -52.32 -21.38
N GLU A 482 5.03 -53.19 -22.21
CA GLU A 482 6.46 -53.58 -22.10
C GLU A 482 7.41 -52.39 -22.37
N LEU A 483 7.05 -51.49 -23.29
CA LEU A 483 7.81 -50.27 -23.57
C LEU A 483 7.69 -49.25 -22.43
N VAL A 484 6.50 -49.12 -21.82
CA VAL A 484 6.27 -48.27 -20.64
C VAL A 484 7.07 -48.80 -19.45
N GLU A 485 7.02 -50.11 -19.20
CA GLU A 485 7.78 -50.78 -18.14
C GLU A 485 9.29 -50.61 -18.34
N LYS A 486 9.81 -50.85 -19.56
CA LYS A 486 11.22 -50.56 -19.90
C LYS A 486 11.61 -49.09 -19.77
N SER A 487 10.67 -48.16 -19.98
CA SER A 487 10.93 -46.72 -19.84
C SER A 487 10.90 -46.28 -18.38
N ILE A 488 10.03 -46.86 -17.55
CA ILE A 488 9.98 -46.66 -16.11
C ILE A 488 11.23 -47.25 -15.46
N ASP A 489 11.63 -48.47 -15.84
CA ASP A 489 12.89 -49.09 -15.37
C ASP A 489 14.12 -48.25 -15.75
N ARG A 490 14.13 -47.66 -16.95
CA ARG A 490 15.23 -46.79 -17.40
C ARG A 490 15.28 -45.48 -16.60
N VAL A 491 14.13 -44.92 -16.24
CA VAL A 491 14.03 -43.71 -15.40
C VAL A 491 14.42 -44.01 -13.96
N LEU A 492 14.03 -45.17 -13.41
CA LEU A 492 14.45 -45.63 -12.09
C LEU A 492 15.96 -45.91 -12.04
N LEU A 493 16.55 -46.43 -13.12
CA LEU A 493 17.99 -46.63 -13.26
C LEU A 493 18.77 -45.32 -13.40
N SER A 494 18.18 -44.25 -13.96
CA SER A 494 18.80 -42.92 -13.99
C SER A 494 18.71 -42.19 -12.65
N SER A 495 17.59 -42.29 -11.92
CA SER A 495 17.47 -41.69 -10.58
C SER A 495 18.40 -42.33 -9.54
N ASN A 496 18.79 -43.59 -9.71
CA ASN A 496 19.79 -44.24 -8.86
C ASN A 496 21.24 -43.82 -9.20
N LYS A 497 21.47 -43.11 -10.30
CA LYS A 497 22.81 -42.67 -10.71
C LYS A 497 23.16 -41.28 -10.18
N ASP A 498 22.16 -40.40 -10.06
CA ASP A 498 22.35 -39.05 -9.49
C ASP A 498 22.57 -39.08 -7.96
N ASN A 499 22.07 -40.09 -7.25
CA ASN A 499 22.32 -40.27 -5.80
C ASN A 499 23.72 -40.84 -5.45
N LEU A 500 24.57 -41.12 -6.44
CA LEU A 500 25.93 -41.63 -6.22
C LEU A 500 27.02 -40.60 -6.54
N GLU A 501 26.67 -39.43 -7.09
CA GLU A 501 27.64 -38.36 -7.41
C GLU A 501 27.67 -37.23 -6.37
N GLU A 502 26.77 -37.20 -5.36
CA GLU A 502 26.81 -36.21 -4.26
C GLU A 502 27.63 -36.65 -3.03
N ASP A 503 28.02 -37.92 -2.89
CA ASP A 503 28.77 -38.42 -1.71
C ASP A 503 30.31 -38.44 -1.89
N ASP A 504 30.84 -38.16 -3.10
CA ASP A 504 32.29 -38.25 -3.40
C ASP A 504 33.03 -36.89 -3.47
N GLU A 505 32.38 -35.74 -3.21
CA GLU A 505 33.03 -34.41 -3.19
C GLU A 505 33.34 -33.83 -1.79
N GLU A 506 33.04 -34.52 -0.69
CA GLU A 506 33.54 -34.17 0.65
C GLU A 506 34.51 -35.23 1.19
N THR A 507 35.68 -35.39 0.56
CA THR A 507 36.96 -35.75 1.23
C THR A 507 38.10 -35.78 0.22
N VAL A 508 38.74 -34.62 -0.02
CA VAL A 508 40.21 -34.39 -0.13
C VAL A 508 40.47 -32.89 -0.19
#